data_AF-A0A348NNS7-F1
#
_entry.id   AF-A0A348NNS7-F1
#
_cell.length_a   1.000
_cell.length_b   1.000
_cell.length_c   1.000
_cell.angle_alpha   90.00
_cell.angle_beta   90.00
_cell.angle_gamma   90.00
#
_symmetry.space_group_name_H-M   'P 1'
#
loop_
_entity.id
_entity.type
_entity.pdbx_description
1 polymer ?
#
loop_
_entity_poly.entity_id
_entity_poly.type
_entity_poly.pdbx_seq_one_letter_code
_entity_poly.pdbx_strand_id
1 'polypeptide(L)'
;MPDRDGKFADIVLGKDSLEDYAAGHPHFGAITGRVAGRISGAQFTLAGKNYPLAANNGPNCLHGGLKGYDQLLWTAEIINDHGVDKLRLSIIDPDGSNGFPGTVECT
;
A
#
# COMPACT_ATOMS: atom_id res chain seq x y z
N MET A 1 -15.76 9.09 -14.66
CA MET A 1 -16.62 8.18 -15.44
C MET A 1 -17.84 8.92 -15.96
N PRO A 2 -18.31 8.63 -17.18
CA PRO A 2 -19.55 9.19 -17.69
C PRO A 2 -20.74 8.61 -16.92
N ASP A 3 -21.72 9.45 -16.61
CA ASP A 3 -23.04 9.03 -16.12
C ASP A 3 -23.96 8.58 -17.29
N ARG A 4 -25.24 8.35 -16.99
CA ARG A 4 -26.22 7.89 -17.99
C ARG A 4 -26.45 8.88 -19.13
N ASP A 5 -26.16 10.16 -18.90
CA ASP A 5 -26.33 11.25 -19.88
C ASP A 5 -24.99 11.60 -20.54
N GLY A 6 -23.93 10.81 -20.29
CA GLY A 6 -22.59 11.02 -20.83
C GLY A 6 -21.76 12.07 -20.10
N LYS A 7 -22.24 12.62 -18.98
CA LYS A 7 -21.51 13.64 -18.22
C LYS A 7 -20.45 12.98 -17.35
N PHE A 8 -19.19 13.42 -17.50
CA PHE A 8 -18.07 12.90 -16.73
C PHE A 8 -18.03 13.49 -15.32
N ALA A 9 -17.77 12.61 -14.34
CA ALA A 9 -17.47 12.99 -12.96
C ALA A 9 -16.31 12.16 -12.38
N ASP A 10 -15.62 12.71 -11.38
CA ASP A 10 -14.78 11.90 -10.51
C ASP A 10 -15.68 11.00 -9.64
N ILE A 11 -15.32 9.72 -9.54
CA ILE A 11 -16.09 8.69 -8.84
C ILE A 11 -15.29 8.03 -7.71
N VAL A 12 -14.05 8.45 -7.49
CA VAL A 12 -13.22 7.96 -6.39
C VAL A 12 -12.99 9.08 -5.39
N LEU A 13 -12.81 8.72 -4.12
CA LEU A 13 -12.41 9.68 -3.10
C LEU A 13 -10.91 9.92 -3.20
N GLY A 14 -10.50 11.17 -2.98
CA GLY A 14 -9.11 11.56 -3.03
C GLY A 14 -8.87 12.92 -2.40
N LYS A 15 -7.64 13.40 -2.57
CA LYS A 15 -7.21 14.76 -2.24
C LYS A 15 -6.72 15.45 -3.52
N ASP A 16 -6.69 16.78 -3.48
CA ASP A 16 -6.33 17.61 -4.63
C ASP A 16 -4.80 17.72 -4.84
N SER A 17 -4.00 17.49 -3.80
CA SER A 17 -2.54 17.67 -3.82
C SER A 17 -1.78 16.52 -3.16
N LEU A 18 -0.50 16.36 -3.52
CA LEU A 18 0.39 15.38 -2.88
C LEU A 18 0.60 15.71 -1.40
N GLU A 19 0.71 17.00 -1.07
CA GLU A 19 0.88 17.50 0.28
C GLU A 19 -0.30 17.09 1.17
N ASP A 20 -1.52 17.13 0.64
CA ASP A 20 -2.72 16.69 1.37
C ASP A 20 -2.73 15.18 1.62
N TYR A 21 -2.19 14.37 0.71
CA TYR A 21 -1.98 12.94 0.96
C TYR A 21 -0.89 12.73 2.01
N ALA A 22 0.24 13.43 1.90
CA ALA A 22 1.35 13.33 2.84
C ALA A 22 0.99 13.78 4.27
N ALA A 23 0.06 14.73 4.40
CA ALA A 23 -0.47 15.19 5.69
C ALA A 23 -1.35 14.14 6.39
N GLY A 24 -1.89 13.17 5.65
CA GLY A 24 -2.66 12.06 6.18
C GLY A 24 -3.99 11.82 5.46
N HIS A 25 -4.33 10.55 5.27
CA HIS A 25 -5.56 10.12 4.60
C HIS A 25 -5.95 8.71 5.09
N PRO A 26 -7.23 8.31 4.96
CA PRO A 26 -7.70 6.99 5.36
C PRO A 26 -7.43 5.91 4.28
N HIS A 27 -6.26 5.95 3.63
CA HIS A 27 -5.87 5.05 2.53
C HIS A 27 -6.68 5.19 1.22
N PHE A 28 -7.20 6.39 0.92
CA PHE A 28 -7.82 6.65 -0.39
C PHE A 28 -6.90 6.23 -1.56
N GLY A 29 -7.39 5.31 -2.40
CA GLY A 29 -6.69 4.85 -3.62
C GLY A 29 -5.36 4.14 -3.41
N ALA A 30 -4.96 3.81 -2.17
CA ALA A 30 -3.60 3.38 -1.87
C ALA A 30 -3.35 1.89 -2.18
N ILE A 31 -2.12 1.59 -2.61
CA ILE A 31 -1.61 0.22 -2.63
C ILE A 31 -1.22 -0.15 -1.19
N THR A 32 -1.93 -1.12 -0.61
CA THR A 32 -1.78 -1.50 0.80
C THR A 32 -0.87 -2.73 0.94
N GLY A 33 0.09 -2.69 1.86
CA GLY A 33 0.98 -3.83 2.10
C GLY A 33 2.05 -3.56 3.17
N ARG A 34 2.80 -4.59 3.61
CA ARG A 34 2.83 -5.97 3.08
C ARG A 34 1.55 -6.79 3.30
N VAL A 35 0.81 -6.53 4.37
CA VAL A 35 -0.43 -7.24 4.70
C VAL A 35 -1.57 -6.26 4.84
N ALA A 36 -2.58 -6.37 3.96
CA ALA A 36 -3.80 -5.60 4.07
C ALA A 36 -4.69 -6.13 5.20
N GLY A 37 -5.38 -5.23 5.91
CA GLY A 37 -6.15 -5.58 7.10
C GLY A 37 -5.29 -5.64 8.35
N ARG A 38 -5.67 -6.47 9.33
CA ARG A 38 -5.07 -6.51 10.67
C ARG A 38 -4.34 -7.83 10.94
N ILE A 39 -3.16 -7.72 11.52
CA ILE A 39 -2.49 -8.80 12.25
C ILE A 39 -2.74 -8.58 13.74
N SER A 40 -3.49 -9.52 14.33
CA SER A 40 -3.93 -9.43 15.73
C SER A 40 -2.75 -9.46 16.69
N GLY A 41 -2.75 -8.58 17.70
CA GLY A 41 -1.67 -8.53 18.70
C GLY A 41 -0.33 -8.01 18.16
N ALA A 42 -0.32 -7.47 16.94
CA ALA A 42 0.85 -6.92 16.26
C ALA A 42 2.04 -7.90 16.27
N GLN A 43 1.77 -9.19 16.09
CA GLN A 43 2.80 -10.20 15.96
C GLN A 43 2.27 -11.43 15.21
N PHE A 44 3.18 -12.21 14.64
CA PHE A 44 2.85 -13.51 14.09
C PHE A 44 4.02 -14.48 14.22
N THR A 45 3.73 -15.77 14.15
CA THR A 45 4.75 -16.83 14.14
C THR A 45 4.89 -17.41 12.74
N LEU A 46 6.12 -17.51 12.25
CA LEU A 46 6.45 -18.14 10.98
C LEU A 46 7.64 -19.08 11.19
N ALA A 47 7.49 -20.34 10.76
CA ALA A 47 8.51 -21.38 10.93
C ALA A 47 9.06 -21.48 12.38
N GLY A 48 8.19 -21.35 13.38
CA GLY A 48 8.56 -21.43 14.80
C GLY A 48 9.24 -20.18 15.36
N LYS A 49 9.51 -19.16 14.55
CA LYS A 49 10.04 -17.87 15.01
C LYS A 49 8.92 -16.84 15.13
N ASN A 50 8.91 -16.11 16.25
CA ASN A 50 7.96 -15.03 16.48
C ASN A 50 8.49 -13.71 15.90
N TYR A 51 7.62 -12.98 15.21
CA TYR A 51 7.92 -11.71 14.57
C TYR A 51 7.03 -10.62 15.18
N PRO A 52 7.57 -9.76 16.06
CA PRO A 52 6.85 -8.59 16.54
C PRO A 52 6.78 -7.53 15.46
N LEU A 53 5.63 -6.86 15.37
CA LEU A 53 5.32 -5.77 14.46
C LEU A 53 4.92 -4.52 15.25
N ALA A 54 4.84 -3.38 14.59
CA ALA A 54 4.31 -2.18 15.21
C ALA A 54 2.79 -2.28 15.41
N ALA A 55 2.32 -2.02 16.63
CA ALA A 55 0.90 -1.89 16.93
C ALA A 55 0.42 -0.47 16.56
N ASN A 56 0.05 -0.27 15.31
CA ASN A 56 -0.43 1.01 14.77
C ASN A 56 -1.96 1.14 14.76
N ASN A 57 -2.70 0.11 15.19
CA ASN A 57 -4.15 0.17 15.34
C ASN A 57 -4.62 -0.58 16.59
N GLY A 58 -4.64 0.12 17.73
CA GLY A 58 -4.90 -0.51 19.03
C GLY A 58 -3.85 -1.59 19.30
N PRO A 59 -4.24 -2.82 19.65
CA PRO A 59 -3.27 -3.91 19.86
C PRO A 59 -2.78 -4.55 18.55
N ASN A 60 -3.19 -4.07 17.37
CA ASN A 60 -2.99 -4.75 16.10
C ASN A 60 -2.01 -3.99 15.20
N CYS A 61 -1.36 -4.72 14.28
CA CYS A 61 -0.69 -4.15 13.12
C CYS A 61 -1.69 -4.10 11.97
N LEU A 62 -1.99 -2.90 11.47
CA LEU A 62 -2.92 -2.60 10.39
C LEU A 62 -2.12 -2.19 9.14
N HIS A 63 -2.54 -2.71 7.98
CA HIS A 63 -2.09 -2.25 6.66
C HIS A 63 -0.56 -2.26 6.46
N GLY A 64 0.13 -3.22 7.08
CA GLY A 64 1.58 -3.37 6.94
C GLY A 64 2.43 -2.51 7.87
N GLY A 65 1.82 -1.79 8.80
CA GLY A 65 2.53 -1.10 9.90
C GLY A 65 2.63 0.41 9.71
N LEU A 66 3.65 1.02 10.32
CA LEU A 66 3.78 2.48 10.40
C LEU A 66 4.14 3.11 9.07
N LYS A 67 4.95 2.42 8.26
CA LYS A 67 5.36 2.82 6.91
C LYS A 67 5.04 1.70 5.93
N GLY A 68 3.75 1.43 5.75
CA GLY A 68 3.25 0.46 4.78
C GLY A 68 3.48 0.92 3.34
N TYR A 69 3.06 0.09 2.39
CA TYR A 69 3.21 0.34 0.95
C TYR A 69 2.52 1.62 0.46
N ASP A 70 1.54 2.11 1.21
CA ASP A 70 0.82 3.35 0.96
C ASP A 70 1.68 4.60 1.19
N GLN A 71 2.80 4.46 1.91
CA GLN A 71 3.72 5.56 2.23
C GLN A 71 5.09 5.43 1.57
N LEU A 72 5.30 4.40 0.75
CA LEU A 72 6.55 4.23 0.01
C LEU A 72 6.46 4.94 -1.35
N LEU A 73 7.59 5.48 -1.80
CA LEU A 73 7.70 5.99 -3.15
C LEU A 73 7.98 4.83 -4.10
N TRP A 74 7.04 4.54 -5.00
CA TRP A 74 7.17 3.48 -5.99
C TRP A 74 7.96 3.96 -7.21
N THR A 75 8.80 3.08 -7.75
CA THR A 75 9.40 3.29 -9.08
C THR A 75 8.30 3.09 -10.11
N ALA A 76 8.23 3.97 -11.12
CA ALA A 76 7.20 3.95 -12.13
C ALA A 76 7.80 3.81 -13.53
N GLU A 77 7.25 2.90 -14.33
CA GLU A 77 7.61 2.65 -15.72
C GLU A 77 6.34 2.55 -16.57
N ILE A 78 6.32 3.19 -17.75
CA ILE A 78 5.29 2.90 -18.76
C ILE A 78 5.75 1.71 -19.58
N ILE A 79 4.95 0.65 -19.59
CA ILE A 79 5.18 -0.54 -20.42
C ILE A 79 4.10 -0.62 -21.49
N ASN A 80 4.50 -1.03 -22.68
CA ASN A 80 3.54 -1.38 -23.73
C ASN A 80 3.29 -2.88 -23.70
N ASP A 81 2.04 -3.27 -23.53
CA ASP A 81 1.60 -4.66 -23.57
C ASP A 81 0.52 -4.82 -24.62
N HIS A 82 0.85 -5.48 -25.73
CA HIS A 82 -0.03 -5.68 -26.89
C HIS A 82 -0.65 -4.38 -27.44
N GLY A 83 0.13 -3.30 -27.51
CA GLY A 83 -0.32 -2.01 -28.02
C GLY A 83 -1.10 -1.16 -27.01
N VAL A 84 -1.20 -1.62 -25.76
CA VAL A 84 -1.82 -0.86 -24.65
C VAL A 84 -0.73 -0.41 -23.68
N ASP A 85 -0.69 0.89 -23.40
CA ASP A 85 0.21 1.44 -22.40
C ASP A 85 -0.33 1.15 -20.99
N LYS A 86 0.56 0.66 -20.11
CA LYS A 86 0.28 0.34 -18.71
C LYS A 86 1.31 1.00 -17.82
N LEU A 87 0.89 1.42 -16.63
CA LEU A 87 1.79 1.87 -15.58
C LEU A 87 2.22 0.65 -14.75
N ARG A 88 3.51 0.32 -14.78
CA ARG A 88 4.14 -0.64 -13.87
C ARG A 88 4.72 0.12 -12.69
N LEU A 89 4.39 -0.32 -11.48
CA LEU A 89 4.91 0.24 -10.25
C LEU A 89 5.75 -0.82 -9.54
N SER A 90 6.96 -0.51 -9.11
CA SER A 90 7.79 -1.45 -8.36
C SER A 90 8.45 -0.86 -7.13
N ILE A 91 8.64 -1.70 -6.12
CA ILE A 91 9.40 -1.41 -4.90
C ILE A 91 10.21 -2.63 -4.47
N ILE A 92 11.30 -2.36 -3.73
CA ILE A 92 12.02 -3.37 -2.96
C ILE A 92 11.75 -3.06 -1.49
N ASP A 93 11.03 -3.96 -0.82
CA ASP A 93 10.82 -3.88 0.61
C ASP A 93 11.79 -4.83 1.34
N PRO A 94 12.85 -4.32 1.98
CA PRO A 94 13.95 -5.15 2.50
C PRO A 94 13.54 -6.03 3.67
N ASP A 95 14.29 -7.11 3.92
CA ASP A 95 14.17 -7.93 5.14
C ASP A 95 14.17 -7.07 6.41
N GLY A 96 13.23 -7.35 7.31
CA GLY A 96 13.05 -6.65 8.59
C GLY A 96 12.21 -5.38 8.51
N SER A 97 11.80 -4.91 7.33
CA SER A 97 10.97 -3.71 7.18
C SER A 97 9.62 -3.87 7.88
N ASN A 98 9.24 -2.88 8.69
CA ASN A 98 8.11 -2.92 9.62
C ASN A 98 8.06 -4.19 10.51
N GLY A 99 9.17 -4.90 10.68
CA GLY A 99 9.27 -6.15 11.44
C GLY A 99 8.98 -7.43 10.63
N PHE A 100 8.66 -7.32 9.35
CA PHE A 100 8.41 -8.47 8.48
C PHE A 100 9.72 -9.10 7.99
N PRO A 101 9.84 -10.45 7.99
CA PRO A 101 10.98 -11.13 7.41
C PRO A 101 10.94 -11.17 5.88
N GLY A 102 12.11 -11.38 5.29
CA GLY A 102 12.35 -11.55 3.86
C GLY A 102 12.36 -10.22 3.11
N THR A 103 13.21 -10.13 2.10
CA THR A 103 13.10 -9.06 1.10
C THR A 103 11.95 -9.42 0.15
N VAL A 104 11.09 -8.45 -0.15
CA VAL A 104 10.02 -8.58 -1.14
C VAL A 104 10.28 -7.61 -2.28
N GLU A 105 10.38 -8.15 -3.49
CA GLU A 105 10.33 -7.36 -4.72
C GLU A 105 8.88 -7.37 -5.22
N CYS A 106 8.23 -6.21 -5.21
CA CYS A 106 6.83 -6.05 -5.64
C CYS A 106 6.80 -5.32 -6.98
N THR A 107 5.97 -5.77 -7.92
CA THR A 107 5.78 -5.15 -9.26
C THR A 107 4.34 -5.34 -9.73
#